data_AF-A0A626LZR8-F1
#
_entry.id   AF-A0A626LZR8-F1
#
_cell.length_a   1.000
_cell.length_b   1.000
_cell.length_c   1.000
_cell.angle_alpha   90.00
_cell.angle_beta   90.00
_cell.angle_gamma   90.00
#
_symmetry.space_group_name_H-M   'P 1'
#
loop_
_entity.id
_entity.type
_entity.pdbx_description
1 polymer ?
#
loop_
_entity_poly.entity_id
_entity_poly.type
_entity_poly.pdbx_seq_one_letter_code
_entity_poly.pdbx_strand_id
1 'polypeptide(L)'
;MSNIHHLERSLRKLRLTRVGAEWHALEKRALAEGWTLSRYLLTLCNEELLWRESEKLRRYKKEARLPVAKTLNEYDFSQVPELNGAQFRQLCETTDWVDAGENVLLFGASGLGKSHLAAAIVDGVVAQVPGPVLQRRRVAAGAAQSQSAAETE
;
A
#
# COMPACT_ATOMS: atom_id res chain seq x y z
N MET A 1 5.51 33.19 12.44
CA MET A 1 4.42 32.75 11.54
C MET A 1 4.79 32.81 10.05
N SER A 2 5.69 33.68 9.59
CA SER A 2 6.10 33.75 8.17
C SER A 2 6.75 32.48 7.61
N ASN A 3 7.58 31.80 8.42
CA ASN A 3 8.31 30.61 7.98
C ASN A 3 7.41 29.40 7.71
N ILE A 4 6.32 29.23 8.48
CA ILE A 4 5.37 28.12 8.30
C ILE A 4 4.59 28.29 6.99
N HIS A 5 4.08 29.50 6.72
CA HIS A 5 3.39 29.78 5.46
C HIS A 5 4.32 29.65 4.24
N HIS A 6 5.61 29.99 4.39
CA HIS A 6 6.60 29.79 3.34
C HIS A 6 6.86 28.29 3.09
N LEU A 7 6.94 27.49 4.15
CA LEU A 7 7.07 26.03 4.07
C LEU A 7 5.88 25.41 3.34
N GLU A 8 4.64 25.71 3.76
CA GLU A 8 3.42 25.17 3.14
C GLU A 8 3.35 25.49 1.64
N ARG A 9 3.68 26.72 1.25
CA ARG A 9 3.75 27.12 -0.16
C ARG A 9 4.82 26.35 -0.91
N SER A 10 5.99 26.13 -0.31
CA SER A 10 7.09 25.38 -0.91
C SER A 10 6.73 23.90 -1.10
N LEU A 11 6.14 23.26 -0.09
CA LEU A 11 5.67 21.88 -0.15
C LEU A 11 4.62 21.69 -1.26
N ARG A 12 3.70 22.65 -1.42
CA ARG A 12 2.71 22.65 -2.51
C ARG A 12 3.37 22.74 -3.89
N LYS A 13 4.37 23.62 -4.06
CA LYS A 13 5.12 23.75 -5.32
C LYS A 13 5.91 22.49 -5.67
N LEU A 14 6.49 21.82 -4.67
CA LEU A 14 7.18 20.54 -4.82
C LEU A 14 6.23 19.34 -4.96
N ARG A 15 4.91 19.58 -4.88
CA ARG A 15 3.86 18.56 -4.94
C ARG A 15 3.96 17.52 -3.81
N LEU A 16 4.58 17.88 -2.68
CA LEU A 16 4.75 17.03 -1.50
C LEU A 16 3.44 16.99 -0.70
N THR A 17 2.48 16.23 -1.22
CA THR A 17 1.08 16.29 -0.77
C THR A 17 0.92 15.70 0.63
N ARG A 18 1.54 14.55 0.89
CA ARG A 18 1.47 13.86 2.17
C ARG A 18 2.29 14.61 3.21
N VAL A 19 3.50 15.05 2.86
CA VAL A 19 4.32 15.90 3.75
C VAL A 19 3.56 17.17 4.13
N GLY A 20 2.96 17.86 3.16
CA GLY A 20 2.19 19.08 3.40
C GLY A 20 1.02 18.89 4.37
N ALA A 21 0.42 17.71 4.41
CA ALA A 21 -0.66 17.38 5.34
C ALA A 21 -0.18 16.92 6.73
N GLU A 22 0.95 16.20 6.80
CA GLU A 22 1.33 15.44 8.00
C GLU A 22 2.56 15.97 8.74
N TRP A 23 3.33 16.89 8.15
CA TRP A 23 4.64 17.31 8.71
C TRP A 23 4.56 17.77 10.16
N HIS A 24 3.50 18.51 10.52
CA HIS A 24 3.33 19.05 11.87
C HIS A 24 2.85 17.99 12.87
N ALA A 25 2.02 17.03 12.44
CA ALA A 25 1.61 15.91 13.30
C ALA A 25 2.80 14.99 13.59
N LEU A 26 3.62 14.70 12.57
CA LEU A 26 4.85 13.92 12.71
C LEU A 26 5.92 14.65 13.52
N GLU A 27 6.01 15.97 13.45
CA GLU A 27 6.92 16.78 14.27
C GLU A 27 6.58 16.64 15.76
N LYS A 28 5.29 16.81 16.12
CA LYS A 28 4.83 16.62 17.52
C LYS A 28 5.17 15.23 18.04
N ARG A 29 4.98 14.22 17.20
CA ARG A 29 5.33 12.83 17.53
C ARG A 29 6.84 12.63 17.68
N ALA A 30 7.64 13.16 16.76
CA ALA A 30 9.10 13.08 16.80
C ALA A 30 9.66 13.74 18.07
N LEU A 31 9.11 14.88 18.48
CA LEU A 31 9.49 15.54 19.73
C LEU A 31 9.11 14.71 20.96
N ALA A 32 7.90 14.15 20.99
CA ALA A 32 7.43 13.32 22.10
C ALA A 32 8.22 12.01 22.26
N GLU A 33 8.63 11.40 21.14
CA GLU A 33 9.38 10.14 21.11
C GLU A 33 10.92 10.34 21.07
N GLY A 34 11.41 11.59 21.12
CA GLY A 34 12.85 11.90 21.10
C GLY A 34 13.57 11.48 19.81
N TRP A 35 12.93 11.60 18.65
CA TRP A 35 13.54 11.21 17.38
C TRP A 35 14.68 12.14 16.98
N THR A 36 15.69 11.59 16.32
CA THR A 36 16.69 12.39 15.61
C THR A 36 16.07 13.09 14.40
N LEU A 37 16.62 14.25 14.01
CA LEU A 37 16.17 15.00 12.83
C LEU A 37 16.24 14.14 11.56
N SER A 38 17.28 13.32 11.41
CA SER A 38 17.42 12.39 10.28
C SER A 38 16.29 11.36 10.23
N ARG A 39 15.87 10.82 11.39
CA ARG A 39 14.75 9.88 11.47
C ARG A 39 13.42 10.55 11.12
N TYR A 40 13.20 11.78 11.61
CA TYR A 40 12.01 12.56 11.26
C TYR A 40 11.92 12.81 9.75
N LEU A 41 13.01 13.30 9.15
CA LEU A 41 13.06 13.58 7.72
C LEU A 41 12.86 12.31 6.88
N LEU A 42 13.53 11.21 7.23
CA LEU A 42 13.36 9.92 6.56
C LEU A 42 11.90 9.45 6.63
N THR A 43 11.26 9.59 7.80
CA THR A 43 9.87 9.18 8.00
C THR A 43 8.92 9.99 7.11
N LEU A 44 9.11 11.32 7.02
CA LEU A 44 8.33 12.16 6.12
C LEU A 44 8.48 11.77 4.65
N CYS A 45 9.71 11.53 4.22
CA CYS A 45 9.98 11.10 2.85
C CYS A 45 9.32 9.75 2.55
N ASN A 46 9.38 8.79 3.47
CA ASN A 46 8.76 7.48 3.30
C ASN A 46 7.24 7.59 3.19
N GLU A 47 6.59 8.40 4.03
CA GLU A 47 5.14 8.64 3.95
C GLU A 47 4.73 9.22 2.59
N GLU A 48 5.52 10.15 2.05
CA GLU A 48 5.27 10.72 0.73
C GLU A 48 5.46 9.69 -0.40
N LEU A 49 6.51 8.88 -0.34
CA LEU A 49 6.77 7.83 -1.33
C LEU A 49 5.66 6.79 -1.34
N LEU A 50 5.28 6.28 -0.16
CA LEU A 50 4.17 5.32 -0.02
C LEU A 50 2.85 5.91 -0.54
N TRP A 51 2.58 7.18 -0.23
CA TRP A 51 1.39 7.85 -0.75
C TRP A 51 1.41 7.95 -2.28
N ARG A 52 2.54 8.31 -2.88
CA ARG A 52 2.68 8.40 -4.35
C ARG A 52 2.52 7.06 -5.05
N GLU A 53 3.11 6.01 -4.49
CA GLU A 53 2.98 4.65 -5.01
C GLU A 53 1.51 4.19 -4.96
N SER A 54 0.84 4.44 -3.84
CA SER A 54 -0.58 4.11 -3.68
C SER A 54 -1.47 4.84 -4.68
N GLU A 55 -1.19 6.12 -4.93
CA GLU A 55 -1.98 6.96 -5.82
C GLU A 55 -1.72 6.58 -7.28
N LYS A 56 -0.48 6.22 -7.63
CA LYS A 56 -0.12 5.64 -8.93
C LYS A 56 -0.89 4.35 -9.18
N LEU A 57 -0.91 3.45 -8.19
CA LEU A 57 -1.60 2.17 -8.27
C LEU A 57 -3.11 2.33 -8.41
N ARG A 58 -3.70 3.24 -7.62
CA ARG A 58 -5.12 3.60 -7.68
C ARG A 58 -5.50 4.13 -9.06
N ARG A 59 -4.66 5.00 -9.65
CA ARG A 59 -4.87 5.53 -10.99
C ARG A 59 -4.84 4.42 -12.05
N TYR A 60 -3.82 3.56 -12.03
CA TYR A 60 -3.70 2.46 -12.99
C TYR A 60 -4.85 1.44 -12.87
N LYS A 61 -5.28 1.09 -11.64
CA LYS A 61 -6.44 0.22 -11.44
C LYS A 61 -7.72 0.82 -12.02
N LYS A 62 -7.89 2.15 -11.89
CA LYS A 62 -9.04 2.87 -12.49
C LYS A 62 -8.96 2.93 -14.02
N GLU A 63 -7.77 3.17 -14.57
CA GLU A 63 -7.54 3.24 -16.02
C GLU A 63 -7.71 1.88 -16.71
N ALA A 64 -7.41 0.78 -16.03
CA ALA A 64 -7.59 -0.58 -16.54
C ALA A 64 -9.05 -0.97 -16.79
N ARG A 65 -10.02 -0.28 -16.18
CA ARG A 65 -11.47 -0.52 -16.33
C ARG A 65 -11.89 -2.00 -16.13
N LEU A 66 -11.15 -2.71 -15.27
CA LEU A 66 -11.43 -4.11 -14.97
C LEU A 66 -12.69 -4.25 -14.10
N PRO A 67 -13.43 -5.37 -14.22
CA PRO A 67 -14.55 -5.66 -13.33
C PRO A 67 -14.13 -5.62 -11.85
N VAL A 68 -14.86 -4.88 -11.04
CA VAL A 68 -14.58 -4.74 -9.60
C VAL A 68 -14.98 -6.03 -8.87
N ALA A 69 -14.17 -6.43 -7.88
CA ALA A 69 -14.44 -7.52 -6.94
C ALA A 69 -14.43 -8.94 -7.52
N LYS A 70 -13.87 -9.15 -8.73
CA LYS A 70 -13.73 -10.49 -9.30
C LYS A 70 -12.45 -11.17 -8.83
N THR A 71 -12.56 -12.06 -7.84
CA THR A 71 -11.42 -12.82 -7.32
C THR A 71 -11.22 -14.14 -8.05
N LEU A 72 -10.03 -14.74 -7.93
CA LEU A 72 -9.75 -16.03 -8.54
C LEU A 72 -10.64 -17.16 -8.00
N ASN A 73 -11.05 -17.06 -6.72
CA ASN A 73 -11.92 -18.03 -6.05
C ASN A 73 -13.35 -18.05 -6.61
N GLU A 74 -13.79 -16.97 -7.25
CA GLU A 74 -15.11 -16.88 -7.89
C GLU A 74 -15.10 -17.39 -9.34
N TYR A 75 -13.93 -17.73 -9.89
CA TYR A 75 -13.83 -18.25 -11.24
C TYR A 75 -14.06 -19.77 -11.25
N ASP A 76 -15.03 -20.20 -12.06
CA ASP A 76 -15.34 -21.60 -12.25
C ASP A 76 -14.45 -22.21 -13.34
N PHE A 77 -13.36 -22.85 -12.92
CA PHE A 77 -12.44 -23.55 -13.82
C PHE A 77 -13.07 -24.75 -14.54
N SER A 78 -14.24 -25.24 -14.11
CA SER A 78 -14.93 -26.33 -14.83
C SER A 78 -15.43 -25.90 -16.21
N GLN A 79 -15.61 -24.59 -16.44
CA GLN A 79 -16.03 -24.04 -17.73
C GLN A 79 -14.94 -24.14 -18.81
N VAL A 80 -13.67 -24.26 -18.41
CA VAL A 80 -12.53 -24.41 -19.33
C VAL A 80 -11.54 -25.43 -18.75
N PRO A 81 -11.78 -26.74 -18.94
CA PRO A 81 -10.96 -27.80 -18.36
C PRO A 81 -9.48 -27.77 -18.78
N GLU A 82 -9.18 -27.10 -19.90
CA GLU A 82 -7.83 -26.92 -20.44
C GLU A 82 -7.01 -25.87 -19.68
N LEU A 83 -7.66 -25.00 -18.88
CA LEU A 83 -6.97 -23.98 -18.09
C LEU A 83 -6.36 -24.57 -16.83
N ASN A 84 -5.04 -24.41 -16.69
CA ASN A 84 -4.34 -24.80 -15.47
C ASN A 84 -4.56 -23.76 -14.35
N GLY A 85 -5.52 -24.02 -13.47
CA GLY A 85 -5.82 -23.13 -12.33
C GLY A 85 -4.65 -22.93 -11.36
N ALA A 86 -3.68 -23.85 -11.29
CA ALA A 86 -2.50 -23.67 -10.45
C ALA A 86 -1.56 -22.59 -11.00
N GLN A 87 -1.38 -22.53 -12.32
CA GLN A 87 -0.60 -21.46 -12.96
C GLN A 87 -1.25 -20.09 -12.74
N PHE A 88 -2.58 -19.99 -12.84
CA PHE A 88 -3.28 -18.73 -12.57
C PHE A 88 -3.14 -18.30 -11.10
N ARG A 89 -3.21 -19.24 -10.14
CA ARG A 89 -2.92 -18.94 -8.73
C ARG A 89 -1.52 -18.38 -8.56
N GLN A 90 -0.52 -19.01 -9.17
CA GLN A 90 0.86 -18.53 -9.12
C GLN A 90 0.98 -17.09 -9.67
N LEU A 91 0.35 -16.78 -10.81
CA LEU A 91 0.34 -15.43 -11.38
C LEU A 91 -0.30 -14.38 -10.43
N CYS A 92 -1.27 -14.79 -9.61
CA CYS A 92 -1.92 -13.93 -8.62
C CYS A 92 -1.10 -13.78 -7.33
N GLU A 93 -0.26 -14.76 -6.99
CA GLU A 93 0.45 -14.88 -5.71
C GLU A 93 1.92 -14.42 -5.78
N THR A 94 2.47 -14.23 -6.98
CA THR A 94 3.85 -13.76 -7.18
C THR A 94 3.93 -12.51 -8.06
N THR A 95 5.03 -11.77 -7.91
CA THR A 95 5.37 -10.60 -8.72
C THR A 95 6.60 -10.80 -9.59
N ASP A 96 7.26 -11.97 -9.51
CA ASP A 96 8.50 -12.28 -10.25
C ASP A 96 8.36 -12.05 -11.76
N TRP A 97 7.20 -12.40 -12.34
CA TRP A 97 6.92 -12.20 -13.75
C TRP A 97 6.77 -10.71 -14.13
N VAL A 98 6.28 -9.89 -13.19
CA VAL A 98 6.20 -8.43 -13.36
C VAL A 98 7.59 -7.82 -13.31
N ASP A 99 8.42 -8.26 -12.35
CA ASP A 99 9.79 -7.79 -12.18
C ASP A 99 10.71 -8.22 -13.33
N ALA A 100 10.46 -9.41 -13.89
CA ALA A 100 11.12 -9.90 -15.10
C ALA A 100 10.62 -9.22 -16.39
N GLY A 101 9.56 -8.41 -16.33
CA GLY A 101 8.99 -7.75 -17.51
C GLY A 101 8.26 -8.70 -18.46
N GLU A 102 7.77 -9.83 -17.96
CA GLU A 102 7.00 -10.81 -18.74
C GLU A 102 5.58 -10.31 -19.01
N ASN A 103 5.02 -10.69 -20.16
CA ASN A 103 3.68 -10.30 -20.57
C ASN A 103 2.71 -11.48 -20.46
N VAL A 104 1.62 -11.29 -19.74
CA VAL A 104 0.52 -12.27 -19.68
C VAL A 104 -0.54 -11.91 -20.73
N LEU A 105 -0.76 -12.82 -21.67
CA LEU A 105 -1.77 -12.66 -22.73
C LEU A 105 -2.89 -13.69 -22.53
N LEU A 106 -4.15 -13.22 -22.45
CA LEU A 106 -5.32 -14.07 -22.28
C LEU A 106 -6.07 -14.20 -23.61
N PHE A 107 -6.05 -15.40 -24.20
CA PHE A 107 -6.76 -15.72 -25.45
C PHE A 107 -7.89 -16.74 -25.21
N GLY A 108 -8.91 -16.74 -26.08
CA GLY A 108 -10.04 -17.67 -26.02
C GLY A 108 -11.36 -17.06 -26.50
N ALA A 109 -12.40 -17.89 -26.62
CA ALA A 109 -13.73 -17.45 -27.03
C ALA A 109 -14.30 -16.36 -26.11
N SER A 110 -15.16 -15.49 -26.66
CA SER A 110 -15.87 -14.49 -25.84
C SER A 110 -16.74 -15.18 -24.79
N GLY A 111 -16.89 -14.56 -23.62
CA GLY A 111 -17.74 -15.10 -22.54
C GLY A 111 -17.05 -16.03 -21.54
N LEU A 112 -15.86 -16.57 -21.82
CA LEU A 112 -15.13 -17.52 -20.93
C LEU A 112 -14.46 -16.86 -19.70
N GLY A 113 -14.84 -15.62 -19.37
CA GLY A 113 -14.31 -14.92 -18.19
C GLY A 113 -12.87 -14.40 -18.30
N LYS A 114 -12.32 -14.16 -19.51
CA LYS A 114 -10.98 -13.55 -19.67
C LYS A 114 -10.79 -12.25 -18.87
N SER A 115 -11.78 -11.36 -18.88
CA SER A 115 -11.74 -10.11 -18.08
C SER A 115 -11.86 -10.37 -16.57
N HIS A 116 -12.48 -11.49 -16.16
CA HIS A 116 -12.49 -11.93 -14.76
C HIS A 116 -11.09 -12.37 -14.35
N LEU A 117 -10.47 -13.25 -15.13
CA LEU A 117 -9.11 -13.73 -14.86
C LEU A 117 -8.10 -12.58 -14.83
N ALA A 118 -8.20 -11.63 -15.77
CA ALA A 118 -7.37 -10.42 -15.75
C ALA A 118 -7.58 -9.59 -14.47
N ALA A 119 -8.84 -9.42 -14.02
CA ALA A 119 -9.14 -8.72 -12.78
C ALA A 119 -8.57 -9.44 -11.55
N ALA A 120 -8.67 -10.78 -11.51
CA ALA A 120 -8.15 -11.59 -10.42
C ALA A 120 -6.62 -11.51 -10.32
N ILE A 121 -5.90 -11.58 -11.45
CA ILE A 121 -4.43 -11.42 -11.50
C ILE A 121 -4.03 -10.05 -10.98
N VAL A 122 -4.67 -8.99 -11.50
CA VAL A 122 -4.36 -7.62 -11.07
C VAL A 122 -4.64 -7.44 -9.58
N ASP A 123 -5.77 -7.94 -9.06
CA ASP A 123 -6.10 -7.79 -7.65
C ASP A 123 -5.10 -8.53 -6.74
N GLY A 124 -4.70 -9.75 -7.12
CA GLY A 124 -3.71 -10.54 -6.39
C GLY A 124 -2.33 -9.88 -6.37
N VAL A 125 -1.84 -9.41 -7.51
CA VAL A 125 -0.53 -8.74 -7.63
C VAL A 125 -0.53 -7.39 -6.88
N VAL A 126 -1.60 -6.61 -7.02
CA VAL A 126 -1.74 -5.31 -6.35
C VAL A 126 -1.80 -5.44 -4.83
N ALA A 127 -2.38 -6.53 -4.31
CA ALA A 127 -2.43 -6.81 -2.88
C ALA A 127 -1.06 -7.14 -2.26
N GLN A 128 -0.10 -7.61 -3.07
CA GLN A 128 1.26 -7.92 -2.63
C GLN A 128 2.15 -6.67 -2.53
N VAL A 129 1.87 -5.65 -3.35
CA VAL A 129 2.55 -4.36 -3.21
C VAL A 129 2.12 -3.77 -1.86
N PRO A 130 3.05 -3.40 -0.96
CA PRO A 130 2.68 -2.74 0.26
C PRO A 130 1.94 -1.45 -0.10
N GLY A 131 0.61 -1.49 0.02
CA GLY A 131 -0.21 -0.29 -0.08
C GLY A 131 0.20 0.70 0.99
N PRO A 132 -0.37 1.93 1.00
CA PRO A 132 -0.17 2.81 2.11
C PRO A 132 -0.74 2.03 3.29
N VAL A 133 0.15 1.60 4.19
CA VAL A 133 -0.27 1.03 5.45
C VAL A 133 -1.03 2.17 6.08
N LEU A 134 -2.36 2.14 5.96
CA LEU A 134 -3.27 2.89 6.79
C LEU A 134 -3.08 2.29 8.17
N GLN A 135 -1.92 2.59 8.75
CA GLN A 135 -1.54 2.27 10.09
C GLN A 135 -2.42 3.19 10.94
N ARG A 136 -3.69 2.77 11.10
CA ARG A 136 -4.38 2.91 12.37
C ARG A 136 -3.61 2.07 13.40
N ARG A 137 -2.33 2.40 13.64
CA ARG A 137 -1.69 2.07 14.89
C ARG A 137 -2.44 2.93 15.90
N ARG A 138 -3.44 2.32 16.55
CA ARG A 138 -3.79 2.72 17.91
C ARG A 138 -2.46 2.78 18.64
N VAL A 139 -2.01 3.98 18.99
CA VAL A 139 -1.02 4.15 20.03
C VAL A 139 -1.70 3.58 21.27
N ALA A 140 -1.39 2.33 21.61
CA ALA A 140 -1.48 1.91 22.99
C ALA A 140 -0.50 2.82 23.73
N ALA A 141 -1.03 3.85 24.38
CA ALA A 141 -0.29 4.61 25.36
C ALA A 141 0.12 3.60 26.43
N GLY A 142 1.39 3.19 26.40
CA GLY A 142 1.98 2.43 27.47
C GLY A 142 1.97 3.29 28.72
N ALA A 143 1.17 2.88 29.71
CA ALA A 143 1.42 3.27 31.08
C ALA A 143 2.69 2.53 31.52
N ALA A 144 3.80 3.26 31.60
CA ALA A 144 5.01 2.78 32.23
C ALA A 144 4.82 2.75 33.76
N GLN A 145 5.11 1.58 34.33
CA GLN A 145 5.81 1.35 35.59
C GLN A 145 5.23 1.95 36.89
N SER A 146 4.82 1.03 37.76
CA SER A 146 5.12 1.11 39.19
C SER A 146 5.41 -0.30 39.73
N GLN A 147 6.68 -0.70 39.65
CA GLN A 147 7.27 -1.63 40.63
C GLN A 147 7.75 -0.77 41.79
N SER A 148 7.22 -1.02 42.99
CA SER A 148 7.81 -0.55 44.25
C SER A 148 7.45 -1.53 45.36
N ALA A 149 8.46 -2.27 45.79
CA ALA A 149 8.73 -2.75 47.15
C ALA A 149 7.67 -3.61 47.86
N ALA A 150 7.96 -4.90 48.00
CA ALA A 150 7.75 -5.66 49.25
C ALA A 150 8.57 -6.97 49.24
N GLU A 151 9.88 -6.84 49.52
CA GLU A 151 10.71 -7.91 50.08
C GLU A 151 11.45 -7.32 51.29
N THR A 152 10.89 -7.58 52.47
CA THR A 152 11.42 -7.56 53.86
C THR A 152 10.13 -7.62 54.70
N GLU A 153 9.81 -8.65 55.45
CA GLU A 153 10.59 -9.55 56.31
C GLU A 153 9.73 -10.80 56.59
#